data_AF-A0A397BYF8-F1
#
_entry.id   AF-A0A397BYF8-F1
#
_cell.length_a   1.000
_cell.length_b   1.000
_cell.length_c   1.000
_cell.angle_alpha   90.00
_cell.angle_beta   90.00
_cell.angle_gamma   90.00
#
_symmetry.space_group_name_H-M   'P 1'
#
loop_
_entity.id
_entity.type
_entity.pdbx_description
1 polymer ?
#
loop_
_entity_poly.entity_id
_entity_poly.type
_entity_poly.pdbx_seq_one_letter_code
_entity_poly.pdbx_strand_id
1 'polypeptide(L)'
;DNPTVTSRGKIDRFEYEIHALERQLAHFRVLIRQVVAAPQTYGINSVDCDSLRLMVGYVPIDLLPLSSIANVVTNVMTPALTRTGHPQALDTYLVLQVVDELKPISLEFASNDIRDQVAVTLARLLAGLK
;
A
#
# COMPACT_ATOMS: atom_id res chain seq x y z
N ASP A 1 47.96 25.99 -10.78
CA ASP A 1 46.53 26.28 -10.60
C ASP A 1 45.71 25.02 -10.58
N ASN A 2 44.91 24.84 -9.51
CA ASN A 2 44.33 23.55 -9.12
C ASN A 2 42.84 23.49 -9.55
N PRO A 3 42.47 22.76 -10.62
CA PRO A 3 41.12 22.75 -11.20
C PRO A 3 40.07 21.98 -10.36
N THR A 4 40.46 21.40 -9.23
CA THR A 4 39.64 20.52 -8.38
C THR A 4 38.78 21.25 -7.35
N VAL A 5 39.14 22.49 -6.97
CA VAL A 5 38.41 23.25 -5.94
C VAL A 5 37.10 23.82 -6.52
N THR A 6 37.07 24.16 -7.81
CA THR A 6 35.89 24.72 -8.48
C THR A 6 34.86 23.68 -8.90
N SER A 7 35.27 22.44 -9.19
CA SER A 7 34.33 21.34 -9.47
C SER A 7 33.65 20.85 -8.19
N ARG A 8 34.38 20.76 -7.08
CA ARG A 8 33.82 20.37 -5.78
C ARG A 8 32.77 21.36 -5.27
N GLY A 9 33.05 22.66 -5.32
CA GLY A 9 32.07 23.68 -4.94
C GLY A 9 30.79 23.69 -5.81
N LYS A 10 30.86 23.22 -7.07
CA LYS A 10 29.67 23.03 -7.91
C LYS A 10 28.87 21.79 -7.48
N ILE A 11 29.53 20.70 -7.11
CA ILE A 11 28.90 19.49 -6.58
C ILE A 11 28.16 19.80 -5.28
N ASP A 12 28.84 20.46 -4.33
CA ASP A 12 28.24 20.84 -3.04
C ASP A 12 26.99 21.72 -3.22
N ARG A 13 27.02 22.61 -4.22
CA ARG A 13 25.87 23.44 -4.58
C ARG A 13 24.71 22.61 -5.15
N PHE A 14 24.98 21.66 -6.03
CA PHE A 14 23.93 20.77 -6.55
C PHE A 14 23.33 19.91 -5.44
N GLU A 15 24.14 19.36 -4.54
CA GLU A 15 23.65 18.60 -3.38
C GLU A 15 22.74 19.45 -2.50
N TYR A 16 23.14 20.71 -2.22
CA TYR A 16 22.29 21.64 -1.47
C TYR A 16 20.96 21.92 -2.19
N GLU A 17 20.98 22.19 -3.49
CA GLU A 17 19.77 22.46 -4.28
C GLU A 17 18.85 21.23 -4.34
N ILE A 18 19.40 20.02 -4.49
CA ILE A 18 18.64 18.76 -4.43
C ILE A 18 17.97 18.61 -3.07
N HIS A 19 18.70 18.78 -1.96
CA HIS A 19 18.11 18.67 -0.63
C HIS A 19 17.07 19.77 -0.32
N ALA A 20 17.22 20.96 -0.90
CA ALA A 20 16.20 22.00 -0.81
C ALA A 20 14.91 21.59 -1.55
N LEU A 21 15.05 21.05 -2.77
CA LEU A 21 13.93 20.55 -3.57
C LEU A 21 13.24 19.35 -2.92
N GLU A 22 13.99 18.41 -2.35
CA GLU A 22 13.44 17.26 -1.62
C GLU A 22 12.60 17.70 -0.41
N ARG A 23 13.07 18.71 0.34
CA ARG A 23 12.33 19.29 1.46
C ARG A 23 11.03 19.96 1.01
N GLN A 24 11.09 20.73 -0.09
CA GLN A 24 9.88 21.34 -0.67
C GLN A 24 8.88 20.29 -1.15
N LEU A 25 9.36 19.25 -1.83
CA LEU A 25 8.52 18.15 -2.28
C LEU A 25 7.87 17.40 -1.10
N ALA A 26 8.61 17.17 -0.01
CA ALA A 26 8.07 16.59 1.21
C ALA A 26 6.96 17.45 1.82
N HIS A 27 7.14 18.78 1.86
CA HIS A 27 6.12 19.70 2.34
C HIS A 27 4.84 19.65 1.51
N PHE A 28 4.96 19.72 0.18
CA PHE A 28 3.79 19.61 -0.71
C PHE A 28 3.07 18.26 -0.56
N ARG A 29 3.81 17.15 -0.40
CA ARG A 29 3.21 15.83 -0.17
C ARG A 29 2.35 15.79 1.10
N VAL A 30 2.75 16.49 2.16
CA VAL A 30 1.95 16.56 3.40
C VAL A 30 0.64 17.33 3.14
N LEU A 31 0.71 18.48 2.48
CA LEU A 31 -0.47 19.27 2.13
C LEU A 31 -1.45 18.48 1.25
N ILE A 32 -0.93 17.80 0.24
CA ILE A 32 -1.74 16.96 -0.65
C ILE A 32 -2.42 15.83 0.14
N ARG A 33 -1.73 15.18 1.10
CA ARG A 33 -2.35 14.17 1.96
C ARG A 33 -3.49 14.71 2.81
N GLN A 34 -3.37 15.93 3.33
CA GLN A 34 -4.45 16.58 4.09
C GLN A 34 -5.68 16.81 3.22
N VAL A 35 -5.48 17.32 2.00
CA VAL A 35 -6.57 17.53 1.03
C VAL A 35 -7.24 16.21 0.65
N VAL A 36 -6.45 15.17 0.33
CA VAL A 36 -6.96 13.84 -0.04
C VAL A 36 -7.73 13.18 1.11
N ALA A 37 -7.32 13.39 2.36
CA ALA A 37 -7.97 12.82 3.53
C ALA A 37 -9.33 13.48 3.84
N ALA A 38 -9.49 14.76 3.53
CA ALA A 38 -10.73 15.49 3.76
C ALA A 38 -11.08 16.48 2.61
N PRO A 39 -11.39 16.00 1.39
CA PRO A 39 -11.58 16.86 0.22
C PRO A 39 -12.71 17.89 0.41
N GLN A 40 -13.76 17.49 1.13
CA GLN A 40 -14.95 18.31 1.39
C GLN A 40 -14.62 19.57 2.20
N THR A 41 -13.62 19.52 3.09
CA THR A 41 -13.16 20.69 3.88
C THR A 41 -12.58 21.79 2.99
N TYR A 42 -12.15 21.44 1.78
CA TYR A 42 -11.58 22.34 0.79
C TYR A 42 -12.53 22.61 -0.39
N GLY A 43 -13.76 22.11 -0.34
CA GLY A 43 -14.72 22.24 -1.45
C GLY A 43 -14.34 21.46 -2.71
N ILE A 44 -13.59 20.36 -2.56
CA ILE A 44 -13.11 19.52 -3.66
C ILE A 44 -13.87 18.19 -3.65
N ASN A 45 -14.29 17.70 -4.83
CA ASN A 45 -14.90 16.37 -4.91
C ASN A 45 -13.84 15.28 -4.76
N SER A 46 -14.23 14.16 -4.14
CA SER A 46 -13.31 13.03 -3.93
C SER A 46 -12.72 12.45 -5.22
N VAL A 47 -13.46 12.51 -6.34
CA VAL A 47 -13.01 12.02 -7.65
C VAL A 47 -11.92 12.92 -8.24
N ASP A 48 -12.01 14.23 -8.02
CA ASP A 48 -11.02 15.20 -8.50
C ASP A 48 -9.66 15.05 -7.78
N CYS A 49 -9.65 14.32 -6.65
CA CYS A 49 -8.43 14.01 -5.88
C CYS A 49 -7.63 12.83 -6.42
N ASP A 50 -8.08 12.11 -7.45
CA ASP A 50 -7.40 10.88 -7.91
C ASP A 50 -5.99 11.15 -8.43
N SER A 51 -5.78 12.25 -9.15
CA SER A 51 -4.43 12.65 -9.58
C SER A 51 -3.54 13.02 -8.39
N LEU A 52 -4.11 13.67 -7.37
CA LEU A 52 -3.41 14.03 -6.15
C LEU A 52 -3.02 12.80 -5.33
N ARG A 53 -3.89 11.78 -5.28
CA ARG A 53 -3.63 10.48 -4.63
C ARG A 53 -2.39 9.83 -5.22
N LEU A 54 -2.28 9.78 -6.54
CA LEU A 54 -1.11 9.24 -7.24
C LEU A 54 0.19 9.99 -6.86
N MET A 55 0.15 11.32 -6.77
CA MET A 55 1.34 12.15 -6.45
C MET A 55 1.93 11.92 -5.05
N VAL A 56 1.10 11.51 -4.08
CA VAL A 56 1.56 11.22 -2.71
C VAL A 56 1.81 9.73 -2.46
N GLY A 57 1.74 8.91 -3.51
CA GLY A 57 1.78 7.46 -3.39
C GLY A 57 0.59 6.92 -2.57
N TYR A 58 -0.50 7.68 -2.52
CA TYR A 58 -1.78 7.16 -2.02
C TYR A 58 -2.30 6.25 -3.11
N VAL A 59 -1.89 4.98 -3.03
CA VAL A 59 -2.63 3.90 -3.65
C VAL A 59 -4.05 4.05 -3.08
N PRO A 60 -5.10 4.18 -3.90
CA PRO A 60 -6.44 4.03 -3.36
C PRO A 60 -6.39 2.72 -2.58
N ILE A 61 -6.55 2.81 -1.26
CA ILE A 61 -6.82 1.61 -0.50
C ILE A 61 -8.11 1.16 -1.13
N ASP A 62 -8.05 0.16 -2.01
CA ASP A 62 -9.21 -0.62 -2.40
C ASP A 62 -9.69 -1.21 -1.06
N LEU A 63 -10.53 -0.42 -0.39
CA LEU A 63 -11.07 -0.74 0.91
C LEU A 63 -11.98 -1.92 0.65
N LEU A 64 -11.43 -3.12 0.83
CA LEU A 64 -12.20 -4.35 0.75
C LEU A 64 -13.13 -4.37 1.96
N PRO A 65 -14.44 -4.14 1.79
CA PRO A 65 -15.36 -4.13 2.92
C PRO A 65 -15.36 -5.52 3.56
N LEU A 66 -15.36 -5.61 4.89
CA LEU A 66 -15.43 -6.92 5.55
C LEU A 66 -16.65 -7.74 5.10
N SER A 67 -17.76 -7.07 4.76
CA SER A 67 -18.97 -7.70 4.23
C SER A 67 -18.81 -8.33 2.84
N SER A 68 -17.81 -7.94 2.05
CA SER A 68 -17.55 -8.55 0.75
C SER A 68 -16.72 -9.83 0.85
N ILE A 69 -16.11 -10.12 2.01
CA ILE A 69 -15.32 -11.33 2.23
C ILE A 69 -16.30 -12.47 2.57
N ALA A 70 -16.45 -13.41 1.65
CA ALA A 70 -17.27 -14.59 1.83
C ALA A 70 -16.65 -15.58 2.83
N ASN A 71 -15.33 -15.74 2.75
CA ASN A 71 -14.60 -16.72 3.56
C ASN A 71 -13.10 -16.43 3.61
N VAL A 72 -12.43 -16.99 4.62
CA VAL A 72 -10.98 -16.97 4.78
C VAL A 72 -10.46 -18.40 4.82
N VAL A 73 -9.43 -18.68 4.02
CA VAL A 73 -8.85 -20.03 3.88
C VAL A 73 -7.34 -19.95 4.02
N THR A 74 -6.73 -20.96 4.63
CA THR A 74 -5.27 -21.08 4.78
C THR A 74 -4.77 -22.39 4.21
N ASN A 75 -3.47 -22.47 3.91
CA ASN A 75 -2.81 -23.68 3.38
C ASN A 75 -3.43 -24.22 2.06
N VAL A 76 -4.00 -23.34 1.23
CA VAL A 76 -4.61 -23.71 -0.05
C VAL A 76 -3.84 -23.06 -1.20
N MET A 77 -3.38 -23.88 -2.14
CA MET A 77 -2.82 -23.38 -3.40
C MET A 77 -3.94 -22.95 -4.33
N THR A 78 -4.05 -21.63 -4.53
CA THR A 78 -4.96 -21.05 -5.54
C THR A 78 -4.29 -21.07 -6.92
N PRO A 79 -5.05 -20.99 -8.03
CA PRO A 79 -4.47 -20.84 -9.37
C PRO A 79 -3.59 -19.59 -9.55
N ALA A 80 -3.76 -18.58 -8.70
CA ALA A 80 -2.86 -17.42 -8.64
C ALA A 80 -1.55 -17.78 -7.94
N LEU A 81 -1.61 -18.40 -6.75
CA LEU A 81 -0.44 -18.86 -6.02
C LEU A 81 0.38 -19.91 -6.79
N THR A 82 -0.26 -20.78 -7.58
CA THR A 82 0.46 -21.70 -8.46
C THR A 82 1.29 -20.97 -9.52
N ARG A 83 0.86 -19.77 -9.97
CA ARG A 83 1.57 -18.98 -10.99
C ARG A 83 2.64 -18.08 -10.40
N THR A 84 2.42 -17.51 -9.22
CA THR A 84 3.26 -16.43 -8.68
C THR A 84 3.81 -16.69 -7.28
N GLY A 85 3.25 -17.63 -6.53
CA GLY A 85 3.65 -17.94 -5.17
C GLY A 85 4.74 -19.01 -5.09
N HIS A 86 5.19 -19.28 -3.86
CA HIS A 86 6.18 -20.30 -3.58
C HIS A 86 5.54 -21.51 -2.89
N PRO A 87 5.47 -22.69 -3.54
CA PRO A 87 4.84 -23.87 -2.97
C PRO A 87 5.41 -24.30 -1.61
N GLN A 88 6.71 -24.02 -1.38
CA GLN A 88 7.41 -24.34 -0.14
C GLN A 88 7.02 -23.43 1.03
N ALA A 89 6.42 -22.27 0.75
CA ALA A 89 5.95 -21.31 1.74
C ALA A 89 4.41 -21.32 1.84
N LEU A 90 3.75 -22.42 1.47
CA LEU A 90 2.28 -22.51 1.46
C LEU A 90 1.64 -22.11 2.80
N ASP A 91 2.33 -22.40 3.90
CA ASP A 91 1.88 -22.10 5.25
C ASP A 91 2.00 -20.62 5.63
N THR A 92 2.63 -19.77 4.81
CA THR A 92 2.67 -18.32 5.04
C THR A 92 1.53 -17.57 4.33
N TYR A 93 0.76 -18.26 3.46
CA TYR A 93 -0.30 -17.62 2.69
C TYR A 93 -1.69 -17.74 3.34
N LEU A 94 -2.44 -16.65 3.27
CA LEU A 94 -3.87 -16.55 3.61
C LEU A 94 -4.65 -16.14 2.37
N VAL A 95 -5.80 -16.76 2.15
CA VAL A 95 -6.64 -16.55 0.98
C VAL A 95 -7.98 -15.97 1.40
N LEU A 96 -8.34 -14.82 0.83
CA LEU A 96 -9.65 -14.21 0.97
C LEU A 96 -10.51 -14.59 -0.23
N GLN A 97 -11.64 -15.24 0.03
CA GLN A 97 -12.70 -15.43 -0.94
C GLN A 97 -13.63 -14.22 -0.85
N VAL A 98 -13.82 -13.52 -1.97
CA VAL A 98 -14.64 -12.31 -2.03
C VAL A 98 -15.88 -12.61 -2.88
N VAL A 99 -17.06 -12.19 -2.40
CA VAL A 99 -18.38 -12.58 -2.93
C VAL A 99 -18.52 -12.29 -4.43
N ASP A 100 -18.08 -11.11 -4.87
CA ASP A 100 -18.27 -10.61 -6.24
C ASP A 100 -16.99 -10.71 -7.11
N GLU A 101 -15.92 -11.32 -6.58
CA GLU A 101 -14.66 -11.50 -7.29
C GLU A 101 -14.52 -12.95 -7.76
N LEU A 102 -14.31 -13.13 -9.07
CA LEU A 102 -14.03 -14.45 -9.64
C LEU A 102 -12.70 -15.04 -9.18
N LYS A 103 -11.78 -14.21 -8.68
CA LYS A 103 -10.43 -14.63 -8.27
C LYS A 103 -10.21 -14.30 -6.80
N PRO A 104 -9.79 -15.28 -5.98
CA PRO A 104 -9.49 -15.02 -4.58
C PRO A 104 -8.23 -14.17 -4.43
N ILE A 105 -8.18 -13.35 -3.39
CA ILE A 105 -7.03 -12.53 -3.04
C ILE A 105 -6.11 -13.35 -2.14
N SER A 106 -4.82 -13.42 -2.49
CA SER A 106 -3.82 -14.14 -1.69
C SER A 106 -2.88 -13.14 -1.01
N LEU A 107 -2.71 -13.28 0.30
CA LEU A 107 -1.86 -12.45 1.15
C LEU A 107 -0.71 -13.30 1.69
N GLU A 108 0.52 -12.81 1.57
CA GLU A 108 1.71 -13.45 2.12
C GLU A 108 2.10 -12.79 3.44
N PHE A 109 2.45 -13.61 4.43
CA PHE A 109 2.88 -13.16 5.74
C PHE A 109 4.35 -13.52 6.00
N ALA A 110 4.99 -12.76 6.89
CA ALA A 110 6.37 -13.03 7.29
C ALA A 110 6.53 -14.35 8.06
N SER A 111 5.46 -14.86 8.68
CA SER A 111 5.43 -16.16 9.34
C SER A 111 4.02 -16.75 9.39
N ASN A 112 3.95 -18.06 9.57
CA ASN A 112 2.70 -18.79 9.77
C ASN A 112 1.98 -18.38 11.07
N ASP A 113 2.70 -18.04 12.14
CA ASP A 113 2.12 -17.53 13.39
C ASP A 113 1.32 -16.23 13.17
N ILE A 114 1.90 -15.27 12.43
CA ILE A 114 1.23 -14.00 12.11
C ILE A 114 0.01 -14.27 11.23
N ARG A 115 0.17 -15.12 10.20
CA ARG A 115 -0.92 -15.54 9.32
C ARG A 115 -2.10 -16.12 10.13
N ASP A 116 -1.83 -17.01 11.09
CA ASP A 116 -2.85 -17.66 11.90
C ASP A 116 -3.58 -16.68 12.81
N GLN A 117 -2.84 -15.76 13.43
CA GLN A 117 -3.46 -14.72 14.25
C GLN A 117 -4.39 -13.82 13.41
N VAL A 118 -3.99 -13.48 12.19
CA VAL A 118 -4.82 -12.70 11.26
C VAL A 118 -6.03 -13.52 10.80
N ALA A 119 -5.86 -14.78 10.43
CA ALA A 119 -6.95 -15.67 10.00
C ALA A 119 -8.03 -15.81 11.09
N VAL A 120 -7.63 -16.06 12.33
CA VAL A 120 -8.55 -16.17 13.47
C VAL A 120 -9.28 -14.84 13.72
N THR A 121 -8.56 -13.73 13.63
CA THR A 121 -9.16 -12.40 13.84
C THR A 121 -10.20 -12.10 12.78
N LEU A 122 -9.87 -12.31 11.50
CA LEU A 122 -10.81 -12.12 10.39
C LEU A 122 -12.02 -13.05 10.51
N ALA A 123 -11.82 -14.33 10.82
CA ALA A 123 -12.93 -15.27 11.01
C ALA A 123 -13.90 -14.82 12.11
N ARG A 124 -13.38 -14.27 13.22
CA ARG A 124 -14.21 -13.70 14.31
C ARG A 124 -14.98 -12.46 13.86
N LEU A 125 -14.33 -11.56 13.12
CA LEU A 125 -14.97 -10.36 12.59
C LEU A 125 -16.09 -10.73 11.60
N LEU A 126 -15.86 -11.71 10.72
CA LEU A 126 -16.86 -12.18 9.76
C LEU A 126 -18.03 -12.89 10.43
N ALA A 127 -17.78 -13.64 11.50
CA ALA A 127 -18.85 -14.25 12.29
C ALA A 127 -19.74 -13.20 12.98
N GLY A 128 -19.16 -12.09 13.44
CA GLY A 128 -19.90 -10.98 14.05
C GLY A 128 -20.72 -10.12 13.07
N LEU A 129 -20.56 -10.33 11.77
CA LEU A 129 -21.34 -9.65 10.72
C LEU A 129 -22.58 -10.45 10.28
N LYS A 130 -22.69 -11.72 10.67
CA LYS A 130 -23.82 -12.60 10.35
C LYS A 130 -24.85 -12.59 11.47
#